data_AF-A0A8J3G3M0-F1
#
_entry.id   AF-A0A8J3G3M0-F1
#
_cell.length_a   1.000
_cell.length_b   1.000
_cell.length_c   1.000
_cell.angle_alpha   90.00
_cell.angle_beta   90.00
_cell.angle_gamma   90.00
#
_symmetry.space_group_name_H-M   'P 1'
#
loop_
_entity.id
_entity.type
_entity.pdbx_description
1 polymer ?
#
loop_
_entity_poly.entity_id
_entity_poly.type
_entity_poly.pdbx_seq_one_letter_code
_entity_poly.pdbx_strand_id
1 'polypeptide(L)'
;MVLTLWRKSGQPEVMVSLFVFAALIFLFPMNVQAQADSERNPFSESSEHDFKSLSEQERDNMRNRICLALNVARTDEQMSLSDTIDTLISEHGEFDETAQNHDLKKANFWNAYSPSMSCPPTAGLYPQQHVFKRAILMAVYSEALNQYFLADSKKFPIDMNVIEVEADGTPTTVLDFIDYILAREEAREAFNVGQIIRLRRTIEVRFDGKRAIDMDRQELEKRLQQFQDLNPSRG
;
A
#
# COMPACT_ATOMS: atom_id res chain seq x y z
N MET A 1 -16.46 -42.85 -42.49
CA MET A 1 -17.78 -43.48 -42.67
C MET A 1 -18.14 -44.25 -41.42
N VAL A 2 -18.72 -43.58 -40.41
CA VAL A 2 -19.69 -44.14 -39.44
C VAL A 2 -20.58 -42.97 -39.04
N LEU A 3 -21.88 -43.24 -39.14
CA LEU A 3 -23.02 -42.33 -39.12
C LEU A 3 -23.56 -42.15 -37.68
N THR A 4 -24.00 -40.91 -37.41
CA THR A 4 -25.13 -40.47 -36.57
C THR A 4 -25.56 -41.29 -35.34
N LEU A 5 -25.77 -40.58 -34.22
CA LEU A 5 -27.00 -40.70 -33.43
C LEU A 5 -27.32 -39.41 -32.67
N TRP A 6 -28.36 -38.72 -33.16
CA TRP A 6 -29.13 -37.70 -32.46
C TRP A 6 -29.98 -38.35 -31.35
N ARG A 7 -30.10 -37.69 -30.19
CA ARG A 7 -31.16 -37.95 -29.20
C ARG A 7 -31.48 -36.63 -28.48
N LYS A 8 -32.49 -35.90 -28.94
CA LYS A 8 -33.92 -35.92 -28.57
C LYS A 8 -34.21 -35.17 -27.26
N SER A 9 -34.95 -34.09 -27.45
CA SER A 9 -35.60 -33.19 -26.52
C SER A 9 -36.42 -33.88 -25.42
N GLY A 10 -36.47 -33.22 -24.25
CA GLY A 10 -37.38 -33.53 -23.16
C GLY A 10 -37.38 -32.43 -22.12
N GLN A 11 -38.18 -31.39 -22.33
CA GLN A 11 -38.74 -30.59 -21.22
C GLN A 11 -39.76 -31.46 -20.49
N PRO A 12 -39.90 -31.29 -19.16
CA PRO A 12 -41.21 -30.89 -18.68
C PRO A 12 -41.19 -29.83 -17.58
N GLU A 13 -42.24 -29.00 -17.64
CA GLU A 13 -43.11 -28.58 -16.54
C GLU A 13 -42.54 -27.68 -15.42
N VAL A 14 -42.76 -26.38 -15.65
CA VAL A 14 -43.43 -25.43 -14.75
C VAL A 14 -43.98 -26.02 -13.44
N MET A 15 -43.37 -25.64 -12.31
CA MET A 15 -44.08 -25.53 -11.04
C MET A 15 -43.84 -24.12 -10.47
N VAL A 16 -44.78 -23.23 -10.78
CA VAL A 16 -44.96 -21.96 -10.08
C VAL A 16 -45.59 -22.30 -8.72
N SER A 17 -44.76 -22.37 -7.69
CA SER A 17 -45.26 -22.46 -6.31
C SER A 17 -45.45 -21.05 -5.77
N LEU A 18 -46.70 -20.60 -5.82
CA LEU A 18 -47.18 -19.34 -5.26
C LEU A 18 -47.21 -19.46 -3.73
N PHE A 19 -46.12 -19.11 -3.06
CA PHE A 19 -46.15 -18.91 -1.61
C PHE A 19 -46.59 -17.49 -1.30
N VAL A 20 -47.89 -17.35 -1.04
CA VAL A 20 -48.48 -16.21 -0.33
C VAL A 20 -48.02 -16.30 1.13
N PHE A 21 -46.92 -15.62 1.46
CA PHE A 21 -46.62 -15.32 2.86
C PHE A 21 -47.30 -14.01 3.23
N ALA A 22 -48.33 -14.17 4.05
CA ALA A 22 -49.06 -13.10 4.70
C ALA A 22 -48.10 -12.15 5.42
N ALA A 23 -48.28 -10.86 5.13
CA ALA A 23 -47.71 -9.77 5.86
C ALA A 23 -48.10 -9.85 7.35
N LEU A 24 -47.14 -10.13 8.21
CA LEU A 24 -47.18 -9.77 9.63
C LEU A 24 -46.26 -8.58 9.82
N ILE A 25 -46.84 -7.39 9.62
CA ILE A 25 -46.24 -6.11 9.95
C ILE A 25 -46.23 -6.03 11.49
N PHE A 26 -45.16 -6.49 12.11
CA PHE A 26 -44.82 -6.09 13.47
C PHE A 26 -44.20 -4.69 13.39
N LEU A 27 -45.00 -3.68 13.74
CA LEU A 27 -44.52 -2.35 14.08
C LEU A 27 -43.78 -2.44 15.43
N PHE A 28 -42.52 -2.87 15.39
CA PHE A 28 -41.58 -2.52 16.43
C PHE A 28 -41.02 -1.13 16.09
N PRO A 29 -41.10 -0.14 17.00
CA PRO A 29 -40.29 1.06 16.87
C PRO A 29 -38.83 0.62 17.04
N MET A 30 -38.15 0.34 15.94
CA MET A 30 -36.69 0.32 15.94
C MET A 30 -36.26 1.77 16.18
N ASN A 31 -35.94 2.07 17.43
CA ASN A 31 -34.98 3.12 17.77
C ASN A 31 -33.64 2.68 17.17
N VAL A 32 -33.49 2.88 15.85
CA VAL A 32 -32.18 2.92 15.21
C VAL A 32 -31.59 4.25 15.67
N GLN A 33 -30.96 4.23 16.84
CA GLN A 33 -29.83 5.10 17.06
C GLN A 33 -28.80 4.67 16.02
N ALA A 34 -28.83 5.35 14.89
CA ALA A 34 -27.66 5.51 14.06
C ALA A 34 -26.62 6.15 14.98
N GLN A 35 -25.86 5.32 15.67
CA GLN A 35 -24.54 5.70 16.11
C GLN A 35 -23.84 6.03 14.80
N ALA A 36 -23.78 7.32 14.50
CA ALA A 36 -22.71 7.87 13.71
C ALA A 36 -21.44 7.49 14.46
N ASP A 37 -20.95 6.29 14.18
CA ASP A 37 -19.57 5.93 14.41
C ASP A 37 -18.80 6.92 13.53
N SER A 38 -18.54 8.09 14.11
CA SER A 38 -17.50 8.98 13.68
C SER A 38 -16.28 8.09 13.54
N GLU A 39 -15.96 7.73 12.29
CA GLU A 39 -14.67 7.20 11.90
C GLU A 39 -13.65 8.17 12.48
N ARG A 40 -13.16 7.86 13.69
CA ARG A 40 -12.01 8.53 14.24
C ARG A 40 -10.92 8.17 13.26
N ASN A 41 -10.54 9.15 12.44
CA ASN A 41 -9.37 9.05 11.61
C ASN A 41 -8.22 8.64 12.55
N PRO A 42 -7.70 7.39 12.43
CA PRO A 42 -6.67 6.89 13.34
C PRO A 42 -5.37 7.71 13.24
N PHE A 43 -5.28 8.64 12.28
CA PHE A 43 -4.18 9.58 12.11
C PHE A 43 -4.32 10.92 12.87
N SER A 44 -5.44 11.18 13.57
CA SER A 44 -5.70 12.52 14.16
C SER A 44 -5.30 12.71 15.63
N GLU A 45 -4.93 11.66 16.36
CA GLU A 45 -4.29 11.82 17.67
C GLU A 45 -2.78 11.90 17.46
N SER A 46 -2.24 13.11 17.63
CA SER A 46 -0.82 13.37 17.71
C SER A 46 -0.21 12.58 18.87
N SER A 47 0.19 11.34 18.64
CA SER A 47 1.12 10.66 19.52
C SER A 47 2.38 11.51 19.52
N GLU A 48 2.76 12.07 20.67
CA GLU A 48 4.11 12.55 20.89
C GLU A 48 5.08 11.54 20.28
N HIS A 49 5.93 12.01 19.38
CA HIS A 49 6.90 11.20 18.66
C HIS A 49 7.85 10.54 19.67
N ASP A 50 7.49 9.34 20.11
CA ASP A 50 8.25 8.52 21.07
C ASP A 50 9.41 7.77 20.39
N PHE A 51 9.98 8.37 19.35
CA PHE A 51 11.16 7.86 18.68
C PHE A 51 12.15 8.98 18.47
N LYS A 52 13.43 8.63 18.54
CA LYS A 52 14.55 9.54 18.32
C LYS A 52 14.45 10.14 16.91
N SER A 53 14.57 11.46 16.82
CA SER A 53 14.65 12.11 15.51
C SER A 53 15.93 11.71 14.80
N LEU A 54 15.82 11.21 13.57
CA LEU A 54 16.98 10.86 12.75
C LEU A 54 17.66 12.09 12.15
N SER A 55 18.98 12.14 12.26
CA SER A 55 19.84 13.02 11.45
C SER A 55 19.76 12.65 9.96
N GLU A 56 20.17 13.57 9.09
CA GLU A 56 20.23 13.30 7.64
C GLU A 56 21.10 12.08 7.32
N GLN A 57 22.24 11.94 7.99
CA GLN A 57 23.13 10.78 7.81
C GLN A 57 22.47 9.46 8.25
N GLU A 58 21.73 9.45 9.35
CA GLU A 58 21.00 8.26 9.80
C GLU A 58 19.86 7.89 8.82
N ARG A 59 19.12 8.89 8.32
CA ARG A 59 18.09 8.66 7.28
C ARG A 59 18.69 8.10 6.00
N ASP A 60 19.81 8.67 5.55
CA ASP A 60 20.53 8.24 4.36
C ASP A 60 21.06 6.81 4.51
N ASN A 61 21.58 6.47 5.68
CA ASN A 61 22.02 5.10 5.99
C ASN A 61 20.85 4.11 5.93
N MET A 62 19.73 4.42 6.61
CA MET A 62 18.54 3.57 6.59
C MET A 62 18.02 3.37 5.17
N ARG A 63 17.83 4.47 4.42
CA ARG A 63 17.42 4.46 3.01
C ARG A 63 18.33 3.57 2.17
N ASN A 64 19.64 3.79 2.25
CA ASN A 64 20.61 3.04 1.44
C ASN A 64 20.60 1.54 1.78
N ARG A 65 20.47 1.18 3.06
CA ARG A 65 20.38 -0.23 3.50
C ARG A 65 19.10 -0.90 3.05
N ILE A 66 17.94 -0.23 3.14
CA ILE A 66 16.66 -0.75 2.62
C ILE A 66 16.74 -0.92 1.09
N CYS A 67 17.26 0.07 0.38
CA CYS A 67 17.41 -0.01 -1.06
C CYS A 67 18.39 -1.11 -1.49
N LEU A 68 19.46 -1.34 -0.72
CA LEU A 68 20.35 -2.48 -0.95
C LEU A 68 19.62 -3.81 -0.70
N ALA A 69 18.83 -3.92 0.37
CA ALA A 69 18.06 -5.11 0.67
C ALA A 69 17.09 -5.47 -0.47
N LEU A 70 16.39 -4.48 -1.05
CA LEU A 70 15.56 -4.70 -2.24
C LEU A 70 16.35 -5.28 -3.42
N ASN A 71 17.59 -4.83 -3.62
CA ASN A 71 18.46 -5.33 -4.69
C ASN A 71 18.92 -6.77 -4.43
N VAL A 72 19.31 -7.09 -3.20
CA VAL A 72 19.78 -8.43 -2.84
C VAL A 72 18.64 -9.44 -2.94
N ALA A 73 17.45 -9.11 -2.43
CA ALA A 73 16.29 -9.99 -2.44
C ALA A 73 15.81 -10.37 -3.86
N ARG A 74 16.12 -9.55 -4.87
CA ARG A 74 15.85 -9.90 -6.28
C ARG A 74 16.70 -11.07 -6.76
N THR A 75 17.88 -11.28 -6.16
CA THR A 75 18.86 -12.29 -6.58
C THR A 75 19.04 -13.43 -5.60
N ASP A 76 18.66 -13.24 -4.34
CA ASP A 76 18.79 -14.23 -3.27
C ASP A 76 17.40 -14.61 -2.74
N GLU A 77 16.90 -15.76 -3.17
CA GLU A 77 15.61 -16.30 -2.74
C GLU A 77 15.60 -16.78 -1.28
N GLN A 78 16.76 -16.90 -0.62
CA GLN A 78 16.85 -17.29 0.79
C GLN A 78 16.78 -16.09 1.75
N MET A 79 16.95 -14.88 1.22
CA MET A 79 16.83 -13.66 2.00
C MET A 79 15.37 -13.40 2.35
N SER A 80 15.06 -13.31 3.64
CA SER A 80 13.77 -12.78 4.11
C SER A 80 13.79 -11.25 4.03
N LEU A 81 13.20 -10.69 2.97
CA LEU A 81 13.21 -9.24 2.76
C LEU A 81 12.34 -8.52 3.80
N SER A 82 11.22 -9.11 4.20
CA SER A 82 10.34 -8.56 5.23
C SER A 82 11.06 -8.46 6.58
N ASP A 83 11.72 -9.53 7.04
CA ASP A 83 12.48 -9.53 8.31
C ASP A 83 13.66 -8.55 8.26
N THR A 84 14.30 -8.44 7.09
CA THR A 84 15.40 -7.49 6.91
C THR A 84 14.90 -6.04 7.01
N ILE A 85 13.78 -5.70 6.36
CA ILE A 85 13.19 -4.36 6.47
C ILE A 85 12.78 -4.08 7.92
N ASP A 86 12.19 -5.05 8.61
CA ASP A 86 11.82 -4.90 10.02
C ASP A 86 13.02 -4.61 10.92
N THR A 87 14.09 -5.37 10.73
CA THR A 87 15.35 -5.18 11.46
C THR A 87 15.91 -3.78 11.20
N LEU A 88 15.94 -3.34 9.94
CA LEU A 88 16.46 -2.02 9.57
C LEU A 88 15.65 -0.87 10.18
N ILE A 89 14.32 -0.98 10.19
CA ILE A 89 13.46 0.01 10.82
C ILE A 89 13.67 0.01 12.34
N SER A 90 13.77 -1.17 12.95
CA SER A 90 13.92 -1.31 14.39
C SER A 90 15.28 -0.79 14.90
N GLU A 91 16.36 -1.07 14.17
CA GLU A 91 17.70 -0.58 14.50
C GLU A 91 17.80 0.96 14.50
N HIS A 92 17.13 1.64 13.56
CA HIS A 92 17.18 3.10 13.48
C HIS A 92 16.14 3.78 14.40
N GLY A 93 15.02 3.11 14.69
CA GLY A 93 13.99 3.64 15.58
C GLY A 93 14.32 3.49 17.07
N GLU A 94 15.32 2.66 17.42
CA GLU A 94 15.71 2.36 18.81
C GLU A 94 14.49 1.92 19.67
N PHE A 95 13.57 1.13 19.09
CA PHE A 95 12.34 0.74 19.80
C PHE A 95 12.61 -0.30 20.89
N ASP A 96 11.86 -0.18 21.99
CA ASP A 96 11.75 -1.25 22.98
C ASP A 96 10.82 -2.35 22.45
N GLU A 97 11.38 -3.52 22.15
CA GLU A 97 10.67 -4.71 21.67
C GLU A 97 9.57 -5.19 22.63
N THR A 98 9.66 -4.83 23.92
CA THR A 98 8.68 -5.21 24.95
C THR A 98 7.55 -4.21 25.12
N ALA A 99 7.63 -3.06 24.44
CA ALA A 99 6.63 -2.02 24.54
C ALA A 99 5.28 -2.48 23.97
N GLN A 100 4.20 -2.15 24.67
CA GLN A 100 2.86 -2.22 24.11
C GLN A 100 2.79 -1.33 22.86
N ASN A 101 2.14 -1.82 21.79
CA ASN A 101 2.00 -1.12 20.50
C ASN A 101 3.30 -0.95 19.69
N HIS A 102 4.25 -1.88 19.82
CA HIS A 102 5.50 -1.91 19.06
C HIS A 102 5.30 -1.67 17.55
N ASP A 103 4.35 -2.36 16.92
CA ASP A 103 4.06 -2.21 15.48
C ASP A 103 3.55 -0.80 15.11
N LEU A 104 2.73 -0.18 15.96
CA LEU A 104 2.26 1.18 15.74
C LEU A 104 3.40 2.19 15.81
N LYS A 105 4.34 2.02 16.77
CA LYS A 105 5.54 2.88 16.87
C LYS A 105 6.41 2.78 15.61
N LYS A 106 6.65 1.56 15.13
CA LYS A 106 7.36 1.30 13.87
C LYS A 106 6.66 1.94 12.67
N ALA A 107 5.33 1.83 12.58
CA ALA A 107 4.56 2.45 11.52
C ALA A 107 4.66 3.99 11.56
N ASN A 108 4.52 4.60 12.74
CA ASN A 108 4.64 6.05 12.91
C ASN A 108 6.04 6.56 12.57
N PHE A 109 7.08 5.82 12.96
CA PHE A 109 8.45 6.11 12.57
C PHE A 109 8.66 6.04 11.07
N TRP A 110 8.18 4.97 10.43
CA TRP A 110 8.26 4.85 8.97
C TRP A 110 7.53 6.01 8.29
N ASN A 111 6.30 6.33 8.70
CA ASN A 111 5.50 7.40 8.10
C ASN A 111 6.15 8.79 8.24
N ALA A 112 6.89 9.03 9.33
CA ALA A 112 7.60 10.29 9.51
C ALA A 112 8.76 10.48 8.52
N TYR A 113 9.43 9.39 8.11
CA TYR A 113 10.62 9.45 7.27
C TYR A 113 10.42 8.92 5.85
N SER A 114 9.31 8.25 5.56
CA SER A 114 9.01 7.67 4.25
C SER A 114 9.15 8.68 3.09
N PRO A 115 8.82 9.99 3.21
CA PRO A 115 9.03 10.92 2.10
C PRO A 115 10.50 11.12 1.71
N SER A 116 11.47 10.71 2.54
CA SER A 116 12.91 10.71 2.20
C SER A 116 13.42 9.35 1.68
N MET A 117 12.59 8.31 1.67
CA MET A 117 12.99 6.94 1.31
C MET A 117 12.98 6.70 -0.20
N SER A 118 13.71 7.52 -0.96
CA SER A 118 13.93 7.31 -2.40
C SER A 118 15.25 6.60 -2.66
N CYS A 119 15.20 5.42 -3.29
CA CYS A 119 16.39 4.72 -3.70
C CYS A 119 17.16 5.48 -4.77
N PRO A 120 18.51 5.58 -4.66
CA PRO A 120 19.32 6.19 -5.70
C PRO A 120 19.22 5.40 -7.02
N PRO A 121 19.57 6.03 -8.15
CA PRO A 121 19.58 5.34 -9.42
C PRO A 121 20.60 4.19 -9.40
N THR A 122 20.24 3.07 -10.02
CA THR A 122 21.13 1.91 -10.19
C THR A 122 21.58 1.85 -11.64
N ALA A 123 22.88 1.84 -11.90
CA ALA A 123 23.54 1.99 -13.21
C ALA A 123 22.75 1.41 -14.41
N GLY A 124 21.87 2.23 -15.00
CA GLY A 124 21.05 1.89 -16.17
C GLY A 124 19.87 0.94 -15.95
N LEU A 125 19.65 0.43 -14.72
CA LEU A 125 18.58 -0.53 -14.43
C LEU A 125 17.32 0.15 -13.88
N TYR A 126 17.50 1.08 -12.94
CA TYR A 126 16.37 1.67 -12.22
C TYR A 126 16.63 3.16 -11.95
N PRO A 127 15.65 4.04 -12.23
CA PRO A 127 15.77 5.46 -11.92
C PRO A 127 15.70 5.70 -10.41
N GLN A 128 16.06 6.91 -9.99
CA GLN A 128 15.78 7.35 -8.62
C GLN A 128 14.26 7.32 -8.38
N GLN A 129 13.81 6.64 -7.33
CA GLN A 129 12.38 6.50 -7.02
C GLN A 129 12.16 5.95 -5.61
N HIS A 130 10.94 6.09 -5.09
CA HIS A 130 10.58 5.70 -3.73
C HIS A 130 10.76 4.19 -3.55
N VAL A 131 11.10 3.77 -2.33
CA VAL A 131 11.23 2.36 -1.93
C VAL A 131 10.01 1.54 -2.38
N PHE A 132 8.80 2.08 -2.28
CA PHE A 132 7.58 1.39 -2.72
C PHE A 132 7.53 1.17 -4.24
N LYS A 133 7.78 2.22 -5.04
CA LYS A 133 7.86 2.10 -6.51
C LYS A 133 8.99 1.15 -6.91
N ARG A 134 10.13 1.21 -6.21
CA ARG A 134 11.27 0.32 -6.41
C ARG A 134 10.93 -1.14 -6.14
N ALA A 135 10.27 -1.46 -5.04
CA ALA A 135 9.86 -2.83 -4.74
C ALA A 135 8.94 -3.41 -5.83
N ILE A 136 8.04 -2.59 -6.38
CA ILE A 136 7.17 -2.98 -7.50
C ILE A 136 8.00 -3.23 -8.76
N LEU A 137 8.83 -2.26 -9.16
CA LEU A 137 9.65 -2.35 -10.37
C LEU A 137 10.63 -3.53 -10.35
N MET A 138 11.09 -3.91 -9.17
CA MET A 138 12.00 -5.04 -8.96
C MET A 138 11.28 -6.39 -8.79
N ALA A 139 9.94 -6.41 -8.83
CA ALA A 139 9.10 -7.58 -8.59
C ALA A 139 9.27 -8.23 -7.19
N VAL A 140 9.78 -7.49 -6.20
CA VAL A 140 9.93 -7.94 -4.79
C VAL A 140 8.82 -7.41 -3.87
N TYR A 141 7.77 -6.80 -4.45
CA TYR A 141 6.65 -6.21 -3.72
C TYR A 141 5.83 -7.22 -2.91
N SER A 142 5.89 -8.52 -3.22
CA SER A 142 5.20 -9.53 -2.43
C SER A 142 5.76 -9.57 -1.00
N GLU A 143 7.08 -9.55 -0.83
CA GLU A 143 7.69 -9.55 0.50
C GLU A 143 7.75 -8.14 1.08
N ALA A 144 8.29 -7.17 0.33
CA ALA A 144 8.44 -5.81 0.84
C ALA A 144 7.09 -5.14 1.16
N LEU A 145 6.11 -5.21 0.24
CA LEU A 145 4.84 -4.54 0.44
C LEU A 145 3.83 -5.46 1.11
N ASN A 146 3.46 -6.60 0.51
CA ASN A 146 2.34 -7.39 1.04
C ASN A 146 2.63 -8.05 2.38
N GLN A 147 3.84 -8.58 2.60
CA GLN A 147 4.19 -9.26 3.85
C GLN A 147 4.64 -8.32 4.96
N TYR A 148 5.20 -7.15 4.61
CA TYR A 148 5.67 -6.17 5.60
C TYR A 148 4.74 -4.94 5.68
N PHE A 149 4.89 -3.97 4.78
CA PHE A 149 4.21 -2.66 4.91
C PHE A 149 2.68 -2.74 4.87
N LEU A 150 2.11 -3.73 4.18
CA LEU A 150 0.67 -3.88 3.93
C LEU A 150 0.05 -5.07 4.66
N ALA A 151 0.76 -5.67 5.61
CA ALA A 151 0.32 -6.88 6.31
C ALA A 151 -1.00 -6.64 7.06
N ASP A 152 -1.04 -5.61 7.91
CA ASP A 152 -2.19 -5.31 8.78
C ASP A 152 -2.36 -3.79 8.93
N SER A 153 -3.32 -3.20 8.21
CA SER A 153 -3.59 -1.75 8.29
C SER A 153 -4.11 -1.26 9.65
N LYS A 154 -4.55 -2.16 10.54
CA LYS A 154 -5.01 -1.77 11.88
C LYS A 154 -3.87 -1.75 12.89
N LYS A 155 -2.92 -2.68 12.77
CA LYS A 155 -1.76 -2.78 13.68
C LYS A 155 -0.54 -2.01 13.19
N PHE A 156 -0.40 -1.89 11.87
CA PHE A 156 0.72 -1.28 11.17
C PHE A 156 0.20 -0.29 10.10
N PRO A 157 -0.40 0.84 10.52
CA PRO A 157 -1.04 1.80 9.61
C PRO A 157 0.01 2.63 8.85
N ILE A 158 0.45 2.13 7.70
CA ILE A 158 1.42 2.82 6.83
C ILE A 158 0.73 3.86 5.96
N ASP A 159 1.27 5.08 5.92
CA ASP A 159 0.85 6.12 5.01
C ASP A 159 1.33 5.81 3.59
N MET A 160 0.39 5.38 2.73
CA MET A 160 0.67 5.05 1.33
C MET A 160 0.60 6.25 0.38
N ASN A 161 0.29 7.43 0.91
CA ASN A 161 0.10 8.67 0.14
C ASN A 161 1.39 9.50 0.03
N VAL A 162 2.56 8.85 0.15
CA VAL A 162 3.85 9.50 -0.03
C VAL A 162 3.95 10.07 -1.44
N ILE A 163 4.32 11.35 -1.53
CA ILE A 163 4.54 12.06 -2.79
C ILE A 163 6.01 12.00 -3.17
N GLU A 164 6.26 11.72 -4.44
CA GLU A 164 7.50 12.04 -5.10
C GLU A 164 7.28 13.09 -6.17
N VAL A 165 8.28 13.92 -6.43
CA VAL A 165 8.26 14.89 -7.53
C VAL A 165 9.12 14.34 -8.65
N GLU A 166 8.50 14.08 -9.80
CA GLU A 166 9.20 13.63 -11.02
C GLU A 166 10.07 14.75 -11.61
N ALA A 167 10.93 14.42 -12.57
CA ALA A 167 11.89 15.38 -13.14
C ALA A 167 11.23 16.60 -13.85
N ASP A 168 9.97 16.48 -14.25
CA ASP A 168 9.17 17.54 -14.86
C ASP A 168 8.39 18.39 -13.83
N GLY A 169 8.56 18.10 -12.53
CA GLY A 169 7.86 18.75 -11.44
C GLY A 169 6.50 18.11 -11.09
N THR A 170 6.09 17.05 -11.79
CA THR A 170 4.81 16.40 -11.52
C THR A 170 4.85 15.62 -10.22
N PRO A 171 3.93 15.86 -9.27
CA PRO A 171 3.80 15.03 -8.08
C PRO A 171 3.15 13.69 -8.43
N THR A 172 3.71 12.59 -7.92
CA THR A 172 3.20 11.23 -8.13
C THR A 172 3.22 10.41 -6.85
N THR A 173 2.26 9.50 -6.69
CA THR A 173 2.23 8.50 -5.62
C THR A 173 2.58 7.10 -6.13
N VAL A 174 2.57 6.12 -5.21
CA VAL A 174 2.67 4.71 -5.60
C VAL A 174 1.47 4.24 -6.43
N LEU A 175 0.27 4.81 -6.22
CA LEU A 175 -0.92 4.47 -7.02
C LEU A 175 -0.80 5.03 -8.44
N ASP A 176 -0.32 6.27 -8.60
CA ASP A 176 -0.03 6.83 -9.93
C ASP A 176 0.95 5.95 -10.71
N PHE A 177 1.99 5.45 -10.02
CA PHE A 177 2.97 4.55 -10.61
C PHE A 177 2.38 3.18 -11.01
N ILE A 178 1.51 2.61 -10.18
CA ILE A 178 0.84 1.34 -10.51
C ILE A 178 -0.08 1.53 -11.73
N ASP A 179 -0.84 2.62 -11.78
CA ASP A 179 -1.73 2.92 -12.91
C ASP A 179 -0.94 3.16 -14.20
N TYR A 180 0.21 3.83 -14.12
CA TYR A 180 1.14 3.96 -15.22
C TYR A 180 1.63 2.61 -15.74
N ILE A 181 2.06 1.70 -14.87
CA ILE A 181 2.50 0.35 -15.28
C ILE A 181 1.34 -0.40 -15.94
N LEU A 182 0.16 -0.42 -15.32
CA LEU A 182 -1.00 -1.19 -15.81
C LEU A 182 -1.53 -0.68 -17.16
N ALA A 183 -1.29 0.58 -17.51
CA ALA A 183 -1.66 1.15 -18.79
C ALA A 183 -0.77 0.71 -19.96
N ARG A 184 0.42 0.16 -19.71
CA ARG A 184 1.38 -0.24 -20.75
C ARG A 184 1.07 -1.64 -21.27
N GLU A 185 1.15 -1.81 -22.58
CA GLU A 185 0.96 -3.13 -23.22
C GLU A 185 2.01 -4.14 -22.74
N GLU A 186 3.25 -3.69 -22.56
CA GLU A 186 4.38 -4.48 -22.09
C GLU A 186 4.28 -4.92 -20.61
N ALA A 187 3.31 -4.39 -19.85
CA ALA A 187 3.16 -4.70 -18.42
C ALA A 187 2.98 -6.19 -18.15
N ARG A 188 2.37 -6.91 -19.10
CA ARG A 188 2.15 -8.37 -19.02
C ARG A 188 3.45 -9.17 -19.13
N GLU A 189 4.47 -8.61 -19.77
CA GLU A 189 5.77 -9.27 -19.95
C GLU A 189 6.67 -9.06 -18.73
N ALA A 190 6.57 -7.89 -18.09
CA ALA A 190 7.40 -7.52 -16.95
C ALA A 190 6.77 -7.86 -15.59
N PHE A 191 5.44 -7.96 -15.48
CA PHE A 191 4.74 -8.09 -14.20
C PHE A 191 3.63 -9.13 -14.21
N ASN A 192 3.38 -9.73 -13.04
CA ASN A 192 2.13 -10.44 -12.79
C ASN A 192 1.00 -9.43 -12.59
N VAL A 193 0.32 -9.06 -13.69
CA VAL A 193 -0.76 -8.06 -13.70
C VAL A 193 -1.84 -8.34 -12.65
N GLY A 194 -2.21 -9.61 -12.44
CA GLY A 194 -3.21 -9.99 -11.44
C GLY A 194 -2.77 -9.76 -9.99
N GLN A 195 -1.47 -9.79 -9.71
CA GLN A 195 -0.91 -9.42 -8.41
C GLN A 195 -0.80 -7.89 -8.26
N ILE A 196 -0.42 -7.16 -9.31
CA ILE A 196 -0.37 -5.69 -9.30
C ILE A 196 -1.76 -5.06 -9.11
N ILE A 197 -2.80 -5.60 -9.76
CA ILE A 197 -4.19 -5.15 -9.54
C ILE A 197 -4.62 -5.38 -8.08
N ARG A 198 -4.23 -6.50 -7.48
CA ARG A 198 -4.52 -6.78 -6.07
C ARG A 198 -3.77 -5.83 -5.13
N LEU A 199 -2.50 -5.56 -5.42
CA LEU A 199 -1.69 -4.59 -4.68
C LEU A 199 -2.35 -3.20 -4.72
N ARG A 200 -2.73 -2.73 -5.92
CA ARG A 200 -3.47 -1.46 -6.11
C ARG A 200 -4.69 -1.39 -5.21
N ARG A 201 -5.55 -2.41 -5.26
CA ARG A 201 -6.78 -2.47 -4.47
C ARG A 201 -6.50 -2.49 -2.97
N THR A 202 -5.47 -3.20 -2.53
CA THR A 202 -5.06 -3.20 -1.11
C THR A 202 -4.67 -1.81 -0.66
N ILE A 203 -3.82 -1.11 -1.42
CA ILE A 203 -3.38 0.25 -1.10
C ILE A 203 -4.58 1.21 -1.05
N GLU A 204 -5.43 1.18 -2.08
CA GLU A 204 -6.59 2.09 -2.22
C GLU A 204 -7.66 1.85 -1.15
N VAL A 205 -7.97 0.59 -0.82
CA VAL A 205 -9.13 0.25 0.05
C VAL A 205 -8.74 0.01 1.50
N ARG A 206 -7.55 -0.53 1.78
CA ARG A 206 -7.15 -0.89 3.17
C ARG A 206 -6.25 0.14 3.83
N PHE A 207 -5.60 1.00 3.04
CA PHE A 207 -4.62 1.98 3.50
C PHE A 207 -4.95 3.40 3.02
N ASP A 208 -6.19 3.61 2.56
CA ASP A 208 -6.70 4.90 2.08
C ASP A 208 -5.76 5.60 1.08
N GLY A 209 -5.15 4.78 0.22
CA GLY A 209 -4.23 5.21 -0.80
C GLY A 209 -4.93 6.07 -1.86
N LYS A 210 -4.29 7.16 -2.24
CA LYS A 210 -4.75 8.16 -3.21
C LYS A 210 -3.70 8.37 -4.30
N ARG A 211 -4.18 8.75 -5.47
CA ARG A 211 -3.35 9.38 -6.51
C ARG A 211 -3.09 10.83 -6.11
N ALA A 212 -2.04 11.43 -6.66
CA ALA A 212 -1.77 12.84 -6.41
C ALA A 212 -2.95 13.73 -6.85
N ILE A 213 -3.63 13.39 -7.96
CA ILE A 213 -4.80 14.12 -8.46
C ILE A 213 -6.06 13.95 -7.59
N ASP A 214 -6.13 12.90 -6.78
CA ASP A 214 -7.27 12.61 -5.89
C ASP A 214 -7.13 13.31 -4.53
N MET A 215 -5.98 13.94 -4.26
CA MET A 215 -5.75 14.71 -3.03
C MET A 215 -6.36 16.10 -3.16
N ASP A 216 -6.94 16.60 -2.06
CA ASP A 216 -7.29 18.01 -2.01
C ASP A 216 -6.03 18.88 -1.99
N ARG A 217 -6.20 20.15 -2.34
CA ARG A 217 -5.10 21.10 -2.46
C ARG A 217 -4.28 21.23 -1.18
N GLN A 218 -4.93 21.24 -0.01
CA GLN A 218 -4.25 21.44 1.26
C GLN A 218 -3.43 20.20 1.64
N GLU A 219 -3.99 19.01 1.42
CA GLU A 219 -3.29 17.74 1.60
C GLU A 219 -2.04 17.67 0.70
N LEU A 220 -2.19 17.98 -0.59
CA LEU A 220 -1.09 17.93 -1.54
C LEU A 220 0.01 18.94 -1.19
N GLU A 221 -0.34 20.19 -0.87
CA GLU A 221 0.62 21.23 -0.45
C GLU A 221 1.39 20.79 0.82
N LYS A 222 0.69 20.21 1.81
CA LYS A 222 1.32 19.69 3.02
C LYS A 222 2.34 18.58 2.71
N ARG A 223 1.97 17.62 1.86
CA ARG A 223 2.85 16.49 1.50
C ARG A 223 4.05 16.94 0.68
N LEU A 224 3.86 17.92 -0.22
CA LEU A 224 4.96 18.54 -0.96
C LEU A 224 5.92 19.28 -0.04
N GLN A 225 5.42 20.05 0.93
CA GLN A 225 6.25 20.71 1.92
C GLN A 225 7.06 19.68 2.74
N GLN A 226 6.40 18.61 3.22
CA GLN A 226 7.07 17.55 3.95
C GLN A 226 8.17 16.86 3.11
N PHE A 227 7.91 16.63 1.81
CA PHE A 227 8.90 16.11 0.89
C PHE A 227 10.10 17.05 0.75
N GLN A 228 9.88 18.35 0.62
CA GLN A 228 10.95 19.37 0.52
C GLN A 228 11.77 19.46 1.80
N ASP A 229 11.11 19.50 2.97
CA ASP A 229 11.77 19.60 4.28
C ASP A 229 12.72 18.41 4.54
N LEU A 230 12.31 17.22 4.10
CA LEU A 230 13.09 15.99 4.28
C LEU A 230 14.14 15.76 3.18
N ASN A 231 14.08 16.52 2.08
CA ASN A 231 14.99 16.41 0.93
C ASN A 231 15.51 17.79 0.48
N PRO A 232 16.20 18.57 1.34
CA PRO A 232 16.57 19.95 1.06
C PRO A 232 17.55 20.11 -0.12
N SER A 233 18.29 19.06 -0.47
CA SER A 233 19.21 19.04 -1.61
C SER A 233 18.54 18.82 -2.97
N ARG A 234 17.21 18.64 -3.01
CA ARG A 234 16.42 18.37 -4.23
C ARG A 234 15.52 19.52 -4.67
N GLY A 235 15.50 20.63 -3.92
CA GLY A 235 14.71 21.84 -4.23
C GLY A 235 15.45 22.86 -5.08
#